data_AF-A0A3D4UJJ9-F1
#
_entry.id   AF-A0A3D4UJJ9-F1
#
_cell.length_a   1.000
_cell.length_b   1.000
_cell.length_c   1.000
_cell.angle_alpha   90.00
_cell.angle_beta   90.00
_cell.angle_gamma   90.00
#
_symmetry.space_group_name_H-M   'P 1'
#
loop_
_entity.id
_entity.type
_entity.pdbx_description
1 polymer ?
#
loop_
_entity_poly.entity_id
_entity_poly.type
_entity_poly.pdbx_seq_one_letter_code
_entity_poly.pdbx_strand_id
1 'polypeptide(L)'
;MHNRITTCTSVLLALAAHTTVTLAGTGPIITESGWNLESDFAFTNPMSALINPDDGMIYLAIRGGDIYRADSIGNAEMLLNTDDVAGIAYDPSTGALFFSEDFPGNIHRVDLSIDGNATETTWVTGFASGDDDPVGITPVPDDYTGTLLTPGMMVS
;
A
#
# COMPACT_ATOMS: atom_id res chain seq x y z
N MET A 1 16.76 -35.56 10.44
CA MET A 1 16.06 -34.66 11.39
C MET A 1 16.82 -33.34 11.38
N HIS A 2 16.36 -32.36 10.60
CA HIS A 2 16.94 -31.02 10.58
C HIS A 2 15.79 -30.05 10.87
N ASN A 3 15.77 -29.51 12.09
CA ASN A 3 14.84 -28.46 12.49
C ASN A 3 15.24 -27.16 11.78
N ARG A 4 14.39 -26.67 10.89
CA ARG A 4 14.38 -25.27 10.47
C ARG A 4 13.62 -24.48 11.53
N ILE A 5 14.29 -23.51 12.15
CA ILE A 5 13.64 -22.45 12.90
C ILE A 5 13.48 -21.27 11.92
N THR A 6 12.25 -21.05 11.47
CA THR A 6 11.84 -19.83 10.77
C THR A 6 11.31 -18.88 11.83
N THR A 7 12.07 -17.86 12.20
CA THR A 7 11.55 -16.73 12.99
C THR A 7 11.44 -15.53 12.08
N CYS A 8 10.20 -15.24 11.70
CA CYS A 8 9.78 -13.95 11.16
C CYS A 8 10.12 -12.90 12.23
N THR A 9 11.06 -12.01 11.90
CA THR A 9 11.45 -10.93 12.82
C THR A 9 10.59 -9.73 12.47
N SER A 10 9.50 -9.55 13.22
CA SER A 10 8.78 -8.28 13.27
C SER A 10 9.77 -7.22 13.76
N VAL A 11 10.11 -6.24 12.93
CA VAL A 11 10.86 -5.07 13.38
C VAL A 11 9.85 -4.10 14.00
N LEU A 12 9.69 -4.23 15.32
CA LEU A 12 9.07 -3.23 16.17
C LEU A 12 10.07 -2.06 16.31
N LEU A 13 9.81 -0.93 15.65
CA LEU A 13 10.57 0.29 15.93
C LEU A 13 9.94 0.96 17.16
N ALA A 14 10.39 0.55 18.36
CA ALA A 14 10.11 1.24 19.61
C ALA A 14 11.38 1.98 20.04
N LEU A 15 11.44 3.30 19.82
CA LEU A 15 12.51 4.14 20.35
C LEU A 15 12.01 4.94 21.55
N ALA A 16 12.39 4.49 22.74
CA ALA A 16 12.18 5.25 23.97
C ALA A 16 13.34 6.24 24.17
N ALA A 17 13.13 7.53 23.84
CA ALA A 17 13.64 8.68 24.62
C ALA A 17 13.32 10.03 23.95
N HIS A 18 12.49 10.82 24.66
CA HIS A 18 12.60 12.27 24.90
C HIS A 18 13.21 13.17 23.79
N THR A 19 12.33 13.86 23.07
CA THR A 19 12.33 15.34 22.92
C THR A 19 10.91 15.77 22.53
N THR A 20 10.26 16.62 23.31
CA THR A 20 8.94 17.18 22.95
C THR A 20 9.09 18.14 21.78
N VAL A 21 8.64 17.73 20.60
CA VAL A 21 8.35 18.63 19.48
C VAL A 21 6.86 18.98 19.58
N THR A 22 6.55 20.25 19.86
CA THR A 22 5.18 20.74 19.81
C THR A 22 4.83 21.06 18.36
N LEU A 23 4.07 20.19 17.71
CA LEU A 23 3.50 20.47 16.38
C LEU A 23 2.39 21.52 16.57
N ALA A 24 2.65 22.75 16.11
CA ALA A 24 1.64 23.80 16.06
C ALA A 24 0.75 23.59 14.83
N GLY A 25 -0.29 22.77 14.96
CA GLY A 25 -1.29 22.53 13.92
C GLY A 25 -2.46 21.71 14.45
N THR A 26 -3.64 21.83 13.82
CA THR A 26 -4.84 21.01 14.07
C THR A 26 -4.65 19.58 13.53
N GLY A 27 -3.52 18.96 13.85
CA GLY A 27 -3.20 17.59 13.47
C GLY A 27 -4.01 16.57 14.27
N PRO A 28 -3.95 15.29 13.90
CA PRO A 28 -4.63 14.22 14.64
C PRO A 28 -4.18 14.21 16.10
N ILE A 29 -5.15 14.16 17.02
CA ILE A 29 -4.89 14.04 18.45
C ILE A 29 -4.80 12.56 18.80
N ILE A 30 -3.60 12.10 19.18
CA ILE A 30 -3.42 10.76 19.72
C ILE A 30 -3.95 10.73 21.16
N THR A 31 -5.00 9.94 21.39
CA THR A 31 -5.67 9.84 22.70
C THR A 31 -5.21 8.62 23.51
N GLU A 32 -4.49 7.69 22.88
CA GLU A 32 -4.00 6.48 23.52
C GLU A 32 -2.69 6.74 24.29
N SER A 33 -2.63 6.28 25.55
CA SER A 33 -1.46 6.50 26.41
C SER A 33 -0.24 5.72 25.90
N GLY A 34 0.91 6.38 25.86
CA GLY A 34 2.17 5.78 25.42
C GLY A 34 2.43 5.89 23.91
N TRP A 35 1.46 6.39 23.14
CA TRP A 35 1.63 6.65 21.71
C TRP A 35 1.97 8.12 21.46
N ASN A 36 2.93 8.36 20.55
CA ASN A 36 3.28 9.69 20.08
C ASN A 36 3.13 9.72 18.56
N LEU A 37 2.53 10.80 18.04
CA LEU A 37 2.62 11.11 16.62
C LEU A 37 4.01 11.67 16.35
N GLU A 38 4.83 10.95 15.59
CA GLU A 38 6.20 11.37 15.26
C GLU A 38 6.23 12.36 14.10
N SER A 39 5.33 12.19 13.13
CA SER A 39 5.26 13.00 11.92
C SER A 39 3.84 13.01 11.34
N ASP A 40 3.45 14.15 10.78
CA ASP A 40 2.31 14.29 9.90
C ASP A 40 2.72 15.07 8.65
N PHE A 41 2.26 14.62 7.49
CA PHE A 41 2.51 15.28 6.22
C PHE A 41 1.23 15.25 5.38
N ALA A 42 0.96 16.36 4.70
CA ALA A 42 -0.28 16.54 3.97
C ALA A 42 -0.13 16.06 2.53
N PHE A 43 -1.03 15.18 2.12
CA PHE A 43 -1.31 14.87 0.73
C PHE A 43 -2.73 15.30 0.39
N THR A 44 -2.94 15.79 -0.83
CA THR A 44 -4.28 16.12 -1.30
C THR A 44 -4.96 14.82 -1.74
N ASN A 45 -6.05 14.45 -1.05
CA ASN A 45 -6.90 13.31 -1.41
C ASN A 45 -6.21 11.92 -1.44
N PRO A 46 -5.50 11.51 -0.37
CA PRO A 46 -4.91 10.17 -0.28
C PRO A 46 -6.01 9.10 -0.22
N MET A 47 -5.85 8.03 -1.00
CA MET A 47 -6.81 6.94 -1.12
C MET A 47 -6.33 5.67 -0.40
N SER A 48 -5.05 5.32 -0.58
CA SER A 48 -4.49 4.08 -0.07
C SER A 48 -3.00 4.25 0.20
N ALA A 49 -2.49 3.59 1.23
CA ALA A 49 -1.08 3.64 1.59
C ALA A 49 -0.61 2.29 2.09
N LEU A 50 0.66 1.97 1.84
CA LEU A 50 1.36 0.84 2.43
C LEU A 50 2.81 1.19 2.73
N ILE A 51 3.44 0.44 3.62
CA ILE A 51 4.89 0.48 3.81
C ILE A 51 5.47 -0.67 2.99
N ASN A 52 6.37 -0.36 2.07
CA ASN A 52 7.07 -1.39 1.30
C ASN A 52 8.10 -2.07 2.23
N PRO A 53 7.99 -3.38 2.48
CA PRO A 53 8.93 -4.09 3.34
C PRO A 53 10.36 -4.17 2.78
N ASP A 54 10.54 -4.00 1.47
CA ASP A 54 11.84 -4.17 0.82
C ASP A 54 12.75 -2.93 0.95
N ASP A 55 12.16 -1.73 0.98
CA ASP A 55 12.90 -0.47 1.09
C ASP A 55 12.50 0.42 2.30
N GLY A 56 11.43 0.05 3.01
CA GLY A 56 10.93 0.79 4.17
C GLY A 56 10.22 2.11 3.83
N MET A 57 10.00 2.40 2.54
CA MET A 57 9.34 3.62 2.09
C MET A 57 7.82 3.47 2.14
N ILE A 58 7.13 4.60 2.22
CA ILE A 58 5.67 4.69 2.19
C ILE A 58 5.25 4.82 0.73
N TYR A 59 4.43 3.89 0.26
CA TYR A 59 3.81 3.97 -1.06
C TYR A 59 2.40 4.52 -0.86
N LEU A 60 2.04 5.51 -1.65
CA LEU A 60 0.81 6.27 -1.47
C LEU A 60 0.09 6.46 -2.80
N ALA A 61 -1.18 6.10 -2.82
CA ALA A 61 -2.09 6.32 -3.93
C ALA A 61 -2.91 7.60 -3.67
N ILE A 62 -2.96 8.48 -4.65
CA ILE A 62 -3.69 9.74 -4.61
C ILE A 62 -4.87 9.69 -5.59
N ARG A 63 -6.05 10.10 -5.12
CA ARG A 63 -7.23 10.17 -6.00
C ARG A 63 -6.98 11.14 -7.15
N GLY A 64 -7.28 10.72 -8.37
CA GLY A 64 -6.91 11.45 -9.58
C GLY A 64 -5.61 10.95 -10.21
N GLY A 65 -5.02 9.87 -9.68
CA GLY A 65 -4.28 8.91 -10.50
C GLY A 65 -2.80 8.72 -10.20
N ASP A 66 -2.20 9.49 -9.30
CA ASP A 66 -0.77 9.35 -9.05
C ASP A 66 -0.48 8.34 -7.93
N ILE A 67 0.59 7.55 -8.12
CA ILE A 67 1.21 6.75 -7.07
C ILE A 67 2.58 7.36 -6.74
N TYR A 68 2.79 7.64 -5.46
CA TYR A 68 4.02 8.20 -4.92
C TYR A 68 4.77 7.19 -4.05
N ARG A 69 6.09 7.36 -3.99
CA ARG A 69 6.96 6.81 -2.94
C ARG A 69 7.43 7.94 -2.06
N ALA A 70 7.28 7.80 -0.76
CA ALA A 70 7.63 8.82 0.22
C ALA A 70 8.49 8.25 1.35
N ASP A 71 9.41 9.05 1.88
CA ASP A 71 10.13 8.71 3.11
C ASP A 71 9.31 9.04 4.36
N SER A 72 9.84 8.67 5.53
CA SER A 72 9.18 8.88 6.83
C SER A 72 9.07 10.35 7.26
N ILE A 73 9.67 11.29 6.52
CA ILE A 73 9.59 12.73 6.78
C ILE A 73 8.78 13.47 5.71
N GLY A 74 8.17 12.73 4.78
CA GLY A 74 7.24 13.26 3.79
C GLY A 74 7.88 13.75 2.49
N ASN A 75 9.17 13.47 2.22
CA ASN A 75 9.72 13.70 0.88
C ASN A 75 9.15 12.65 -0.06
N ALA A 76 8.41 13.09 -1.08
CA ALA A 76 7.72 12.22 -2.01
C ALA A 76 8.23 12.39 -3.45
N GLU A 77 8.33 11.28 -4.16
CA GLU A 77 8.54 11.23 -5.61
C GLU A 77 7.41 10.46 -6.28
N MET A 78 6.99 10.92 -7.45
CA MET A 78 5.97 10.24 -8.23
C MET A 78 6.60 9.01 -8.90
N LEU A 79 6.05 7.83 -8.62
CA LEU A 79 6.47 6.57 -9.25
C LEU A 79 5.73 6.30 -10.55
N LEU A 80 4.43 6.56 -10.54
CA LEU A 80 3.54 6.27 -11.65
C LEU A 80 2.48 7.37 -11.75
N ASN A 81 2.34 7.91 -12.96
CA ASN A 81 1.20 8.73 -13.33
C ASN A 81 0.20 7.77 -14.01
N THR A 82 -0.86 7.45 -13.30
CA THR A 82 -1.99 6.64 -13.78
C THR A 82 -3.29 7.42 -13.54
N ASP A 83 -4.45 6.80 -13.64
CA ASP A 83 -5.75 7.43 -13.39
C ASP A 83 -6.58 6.59 -12.41
N ASP A 84 -7.48 7.27 -11.68
CA ASP A 84 -8.52 6.63 -10.86
C ASP A 84 -8.06 5.54 -9.88
N VAL A 85 -6.87 5.65 -9.28
CA VAL A 85 -6.41 4.67 -8.29
C VAL A 85 -7.29 4.64 -7.03
N ALA A 86 -7.70 3.44 -6.61
CA ALA A 86 -8.53 3.21 -5.42
C ALA A 86 -7.76 2.52 -4.28
N GLY A 87 -7.08 1.42 -4.58
CA GLY A 87 -6.32 0.63 -3.60
C GLY A 87 -4.96 0.21 -4.15
N ILE A 88 -3.97 0.04 -3.26
CA ILE A 88 -2.65 -0.50 -3.60
C ILE A 88 -2.28 -1.69 -2.73
N ALA A 89 -1.53 -2.63 -3.30
CA ALA A 89 -0.94 -3.78 -2.62
C ALA A 89 0.47 -4.04 -3.14
N TYR A 90 1.33 -4.59 -2.30
CA TYR A 90 2.70 -4.93 -2.65
C TYR A 90 2.95 -6.43 -2.47
N ASP A 91 3.53 -7.07 -3.48
CA ASP A 91 3.93 -8.46 -3.42
C ASP A 91 5.45 -8.57 -3.20
N PRO A 92 5.92 -8.90 -1.98
CA PRO A 92 7.34 -9.00 -1.69
C PRO A 92 8.02 -10.20 -2.37
N SER A 93 7.26 -11.15 -2.92
CA SER A 93 7.84 -12.29 -3.63
C SER A 93 8.31 -11.92 -5.04
N THR A 94 7.66 -10.94 -5.67
CA THR A 94 7.97 -10.47 -7.03
C THR A 94 8.50 -9.05 -7.08
N GLY A 95 8.34 -8.28 -5.99
CA GLY A 95 8.65 -6.85 -5.94
C GLY A 95 7.64 -5.98 -6.68
N ALA A 96 6.51 -6.55 -7.13
CA ALA A 96 5.51 -5.84 -7.91
C ALA A 96 4.53 -5.09 -6.99
N LEU A 97 4.13 -3.91 -7.44
CA LEU A 97 2.98 -3.21 -6.89
C LEU A 97 1.74 -3.60 -7.71
N PHE A 98 0.60 -3.70 -7.06
CA PHE A 98 -0.70 -3.85 -7.69
C PHE A 98 -1.57 -2.68 -7.27
N PHE A 99 -2.40 -2.19 -8.19
CA PHE A 99 -3.42 -1.22 -7.84
C PHE A 99 -4.74 -1.54 -8.51
N SER A 100 -5.82 -1.14 -7.86
CA SER A 100 -7.17 -1.22 -8.40
C SER A 100 -7.68 0.15 -8.80
N GLU A 101 -8.52 0.18 -9.83
CA GLU A 101 -9.16 1.41 -10.32
C GLU A 101 -10.56 1.61 -9.70
N ASP A 102 -10.88 2.88 -9.43
CA ASP A 102 -12.21 3.43 -9.18
C ASP A 102 -12.88 3.67 -10.55
N PHE A 103 -14.12 3.24 -10.78
CA PHE A 103 -14.91 3.29 -12.03
C PHE A 103 -14.68 2.24 -13.14
N PRO A 104 -13.49 2.06 -13.79
CA PRO A 104 -13.33 1.00 -14.79
C PRO A 104 -13.24 -0.40 -14.16
N GLY A 105 -12.94 -0.45 -12.86
CA GLY A 105 -12.87 -1.67 -12.07
C GLY A 105 -11.69 -2.58 -12.40
N ASN A 106 -10.66 -2.16 -13.15
CA ASN A 106 -9.54 -3.06 -13.44
C ASN A 106 -8.56 -3.17 -12.26
N ILE A 107 -7.76 -4.22 -12.28
CA ILE A 107 -6.58 -4.36 -11.44
C ILE A 107 -5.36 -4.36 -12.34
N HIS A 108 -4.37 -3.56 -11.99
CA HIS A 108 -3.10 -3.44 -12.70
C HIS A 108 -1.96 -3.97 -11.86
N ARG A 109 -0.94 -4.45 -12.55
CA ARG A 109 0.36 -4.82 -12.01
C ARG A 109 1.40 -3.83 -12.50
N VAL A 110 2.20 -3.33 -11.58
CA VAL A 110 3.26 -2.36 -11.81
C VAL A 110 4.59 -3.00 -11.43
N ASP A 111 5.42 -3.22 -12.44
CA ASP A 111 6.81 -3.63 -12.25
C ASP A 111 7.67 -2.42 -11.90
N LEU A 112 8.34 -2.48 -10.75
CA LEU A 112 9.26 -1.44 -10.28
C LEU A 112 10.69 -1.86 -10.64
N SER A 113 11.33 -1.09 -11.49
CA SER A 113 12.76 -1.27 -11.79
C SER A 113 13.63 -0.68 -10.68
N ILE A 114 14.85 -1.21 -10.53
CA ILE A 114 15.84 -0.70 -9.58
C ILE A 114 16.19 0.78 -9.82
N ASP A 115 16.04 1.25 -11.07
CA ASP A 115 16.29 2.63 -11.47
C ASP A 115 15.09 3.57 -11.21
N GLY A 116 14.04 3.07 -10.56
CA GLY A 116 12.85 3.86 -10.20
C GLY A 116 11.80 3.98 -11.31
N ASN A 117 12.01 3.35 -12.48
CA ASN A 117 10.95 3.31 -13.51
C ASN A 117 9.86 2.31 -13.12
N ALA A 118 8.61 2.71 -13.29
CA ALA A 118 7.43 1.87 -13.16
C ALA A 118 6.91 1.45 -14.54
N THR A 119 6.58 0.17 -14.71
CA THR A 119 5.90 -0.34 -15.92
C THR A 119 4.55 -0.92 -15.54
N GLU A 120 3.48 -0.26 -16.00
CA GLU A 120 2.10 -0.67 -15.75
C GLU A 120 1.62 -1.68 -16.79
N THR A 121 0.91 -2.71 -16.33
CA THR A 121 0.22 -3.70 -17.15
C THR A 121 -1.13 -4.05 -16.53
N THR A 122 -2.18 -4.09 -17.34
CA THR A 122 -3.49 -4.57 -16.88
C THR A 122 -3.42 -6.06 -16.55
N TRP A 123 -3.81 -6.42 -15.33
CA TRP A 123 -3.68 -7.78 -14.80
C TRP A 123 -5.03 -8.51 -14.74
N VAL A 124 -6.08 -7.84 -14.26
CA VAL A 124 -7.44 -8.39 -14.21
C VAL A 124 -8.41 -7.35 -14.74
N THR A 125 -9.36 -7.80 -15.56
CA THR A 125 -10.44 -6.99 -16.13
C THR A 125 -11.75 -7.76 -16.08
N GLY A 126 -12.84 -7.09 -16.47
CA GLY A 126 -14.15 -7.74 -16.64
C GLY A 126 -15.01 -7.79 -15.37
N PHE A 127 -14.69 -6.95 -14.38
CA PHE A 127 -15.62 -6.62 -13.30
C PHE A 127 -16.86 -5.94 -13.88
N ALA A 128 -18.02 -6.08 -13.23
CA ALA A 128 -19.25 -5.54 -13.78
C ALA A 128 -19.23 -4.01 -13.75
N SER A 129 -19.72 -3.38 -14.82
CA SER A 129 -19.79 -1.93 -14.88
C SER A 129 -20.79 -1.37 -13.86
N GLY A 130 -20.37 -0.38 -13.07
CA GLY A 130 -21.26 0.55 -12.38
C GLY A 130 -21.28 0.50 -10.85
N ASP A 131 -20.81 -0.57 -10.20
CA ASP A 131 -20.70 -0.65 -8.72
C ASP A 131 -19.76 -1.77 -8.21
N ASP A 132 -18.92 -2.38 -9.06
CA ASP A 132 -18.02 -3.47 -8.65
C ASP A 132 -16.54 -3.01 -8.67
N ASP A 133 -16.30 -1.75 -8.30
CA ASP A 133 -14.96 -1.19 -8.27
C ASP A 133 -14.18 -1.80 -7.10
N PRO A 134 -13.03 -2.47 -7.35
CA PRO A 134 -12.22 -2.98 -6.27
C PRO A 134 -11.61 -1.80 -5.51
N VAL A 135 -12.19 -1.43 -4.37
CA VAL A 135 -11.67 -0.33 -3.53
C VAL A 135 -10.56 -0.77 -2.58
N GLY A 136 -10.33 -2.07 -2.44
CA GLY A 136 -9.32 -2.64 -1.57
C GLY A 136 -8.67 -3.87 -2.19
N ILE A 137 -7.35 -3.94 -2.09
CA ILE A 137 -6.54 -5.06 -2.54
C ILE A 137 -5.54 -5.40 -1.44
N THR A 138 -5.31 -6.68 -1.19
CA THR A 138 -4.29 -7.15 -0.25
C THR A 138 -3.71 -8.46 -0.76
N PRO A 139 -2.40 -8.70 -0.57
CA PRO A 139 -1.84 -10.02 -0.78
C PRO A 139 -2.53 -11.03 0.13
N VAL A 140 -2.79 -12.22 -0.41
CA VAL A 140 -3.29 -13.36 0.35
C VAL A 140 -2.08 -14.11 0.92
N PRO A 141 -2.06 -14.48 2.22
CA PRO A 141 -0.98 -15.27 2.80
C PRO A 141 -0.78 -16.61 2.09
N ASP A 142 0.47 -17.07 2.01
CA ASP A 142 0.83 -18.35 1.36
C ASP A 142 0.12 -19.57 1.97
N ASP A 143 -0.29 -19.48 3.24
CA ASP A 143 -0.99 -20.52 3.99
C ASP A 143 -2.51 -20.35 4.02
N TYR A 144 -3.07 -19.42 3.22
CA TYR A 144 -4.51 -19.22 3.17
C TYR A 144 -5.24 -20.49 2.72
N THR A 145 -6.13 -20.97 3.59
CA THR A 145 -7.04 -22.08 3.29
C THR A 145 -8.47 -21.55 3.17
N GLY A 146 -8.91 -21.28 1.95
CA GLY A 146 -10.27 -20.86 1.65
C GLY A 146 -10.56 -20.96 0.15
N THR A 147 -11.79 -20.66 -0.24
CA THR A 147 -12.17 -20.67 -1.66
C THR A 147 -11.49 -19.49 -2.36
N LEU A 148 -10.53 -19.79 -3.23
CA LEU A 148 -10.02 -18.82 -4.19
C LEU A 148 -10.96 -18.80 -5.40
N LEU A 149 -11.48 -17.62 -5.71
CA LEU A 149 -12.25 -17.41 -6.93
C LEU A 149 -11.27 -17.27 -8.09
N THR A 150 -11.49 -18.00 -9.19
CA THR A 150 -10.77 -17.72 -10.42
C THR A 150 -11.37 -16.47 -11.09
N PRO A 151 -10.61 -15.73 -11.92
CA PRO A 151 -11.16 -14.62 -12.69
C PRO A 151 -12.48 -15.00 -13.39
N GLY A 152 -13.52 -14.20 -13.19
CA GLY A 152 -14.86 -14.42 -13.75
C GLY A 152 -15.77 -15.39 -12.96
N MET A 153 -15.33 -15.96 -11.84
CA MET A 153 -16.22 -16.71 -10.95
C MET A 153 -17.10 -15.78 -10.11
N MET A 154 -18.42 -15.93 -10.23
CA MET A 154 -19.39 -15.31 -9.33
C MET A 154 -19.60 -16.20 -8.11
N VAL A 155 -19.61 -15.63 -6.91
CA VAL A 155 -20.14 -16.27 -5.70
C VAL A 155 -21.54 -15.75 -5.47
N SER A 156 -22.51 -16.66 -5.45
CA SER A 156 -23.91 -16.38 -5.10
C SER A 156 -24.18 -16.58 -3.62
#